data_AF-D5K826-F1
#
_entry.id   AF-D5K826-F1
#
_cell.length_a   1.000
_cell.length_b   1.000
_cell.length_c   1.000
_cell.angle_alpha   90.00
_cell.angle_beta   90.00
_cell.angle_gamma   90.00
#
_symmetry.space_group_name_H-M   'P 1'
#
loop_
_entity.id
_entity.type
_entity.pdbx_description
1 polymer ?
#
loop_
_entity_poly.entity_id
_entity_poly.type
_entity_poly.pdbx_seq_one_letter_code
_entity_poly.pdbx_strand_id
1 'polypeptide(L)'
;QGLINFTGGDLDVNMQKATLRLGQFNGNSFTSYKDSADRTTRVNFNAKNISIDNFVEINNRVGSGAGRKASSTVLTLQASEGITSSKNAEISLYDGATLNLASSSVKLNGNVWMGRLQYVGAYL
;
A
#
# COMPACT_ATOMS: atom_id res chain seq x y z
N GLN A 1 3.11 -13.41 7.96
CA GLN A 1 3.12 -12.23 8.85
C GLN A 1 2.81 -10.99 8.02
N GLY A 2 1.99 -10.07 8.51
CA GLY A 2 1.74 -8.78 7.83
C GLY A 2 2.92 -7.82 8.02
N LEU A 3 3.26 -7.06 6.98
CA LEU A 3 4.25 -6.01 7.05
C LEU A 3 3.53 -4.69 7.35
N ILE A 4 3.56 -4.26 8.62
CA ILE A 4 2.89 -3.07 9.12
C ILE A 4 3.92 -1.97 9.38
N ASN A 5 3.57 -0.75 8.96
CA ASN A 5 4.37 0.47 9.05
C ASN A 5 5.75 0.29 8.43
N PHE A 6 5.79 -0.24 7.21
CA PHE A 6 7.03 -0.27 6.45
C PHE A 6 7.45 1.16 6.12
N THR A 7 8.54 1.61 6.75
CA THR A 7 9.16 2.92 6.55
C THR A 7 10.57 2.83 5.98
N GLY A 8 10.91 1.69 5.36
CA GLY A 8 12.27 1.26 5.04
C GLY A 8 12.90 1.85 3.77
N GLY A 9 12.25 2.80 3.09
CA GLY A 9 12.69 3.30 1.78
C GLY A 9 12.21 2.43 0.63
N ASP A 10 12.90 2.47 -0.52
CA ASP A 10 12.47 1.75 -1.71
C ASP A 10 12.58 0.24 -1.55
N LEU A 11 11.57 -0.49 -2.00
CA LEU A 11 11.49 -1.95 -1.94
C LEU A 11 11.12 -2.48 -3.33
N ASP A 12 11.90 -3.40 -3.86
CA ASP A 12 11.57 -4.11 -5.11
C ASP A 12 11.60 -5.61 -4.85
N VAL A 13 10.47 -6.27 -5.04
CA VAL A 13 10.30 -7.71 -4.82
C VAL A 13 9.86 -8.36 -6.11
N ASN A 14 10.76 -9.18 -6.67
CA ASN A 14 10.54 -9.88 -7.92
C ASN A 14 10.26 -11.38 -7.69
N MET A 15 9.08 -11.82 -8.09
CA MET A 15 8.50 -13.15 -7.87
C MET A 15 7.62 -13.58 -9.06
N GLN A 16 8.07 -13.35 -10.31
CA GLN A 16 7.25 -13.51 -11.54
C GLN A 16 6.59 -14.88 -11.74
N LYS A 17 7.02 -15.91 -11.01
CA LYS A 17 6.48 -17.28 -11.08
C LYS A 17 5.57 -17.64 -9.90
N ALA A 18 5.44 -16.78 -8.91
CA ALA A 18 4.70 -17.04 -7.67
C ALA A 18 3.51 -16.11 -7.50
N THR A 19 2.53 -16.57 -6.72
CA THR A 19 1.42 -15.75 -6.26
C THR A 19 1.84 -15.01 -4.99
N LEU A 20 1.81 -13.68 -5.03
CA LEU A 20 1.95 -12.84 -3.85
C LEU A 20 0.60 -12.71 -3.15
N ARG A 21 0.58 -12.89 -1.84
CA ARG A 21 -0.59 -12.62 -1.00
C ARG A 21 -0.26 -11.49 -0.03
N LEU A 22 -0.85 -10.32 -0.26
CA LEU A 22 -0.85 -9.23 0.70
C LEU A 22 -2.04 -9.45 1.64
N GLY A 23 -1.82 -9.36 2.95
CA GLY A 23 -2.92 -9.49 3.91
C GLY A 23 -3.26 -10.91 4.40
N GLN A 24 -2.44 -11.94 4.14
CA GLN A 24 -2.85 -13.35 4.40
C GLN A 24 -3.29 -13.64 5.85
N PHE A 25 -2.67 -13.00 6.85
CA PHE A 25 -3.02 -13.18 8.28
C PHE A 25 -3.32 -11.86 8.99
N ASN A 26 -2.69 -10.77 8.55
CA ASN A 26 -2.90 -9.41 9.01
C ASN A 26 -2.64 -8.49 7.82
N GLY A 27 -3.15 -7.27 7.84
CA GLY A 27 -2.95 -6.33 6.74
C GLY A 27 -1.52 -5.86 6.56
N ASN A 28 -1.35 -4.96 5.59
CA ASN A 28 -0.07 -4.36 5.24
C ASN A 28 -0.18 -2.84 5.26
N SER A 29 0.90 -2.15 5.61
CA SER A 29 0.98 -0.70 5.38
C SER A 29 2.37 -0.25 4.96
N PHE A 30 2.39 0.70 4.02
CA PHE A 30 3.60 1.25 3.42
C PHE A 30 3.56 2.77 3.52
N THR A 31 4.56 3.36 4.18
CA THR A 31 4.57 4.79 4.48
C THR A 31 5.99 5.34 4.41
N SER A 32 6.13 6.60 4.01
CA SER A 32 7.37 7.35 4.12
C SER A 32 7.31 8.33 5.29
N TYR A 33 8.45 8.65 5.88
CA TYR A 33 8.54 9.80 6.78
C TYR A 33 8.98 11.03 6.02
N LYS A 34 8.35 12.16 6.34
CA LYS A 34 8.85 13.48 5.93
C LYS A 34 10.20 13.73 6.58
N ASP A 35 11.16 14.07 5.75
CA ASP A 35 12.51 14.49 6.10
C ASP A 35 12.91 15.71 5.25
N SER A 36 14.11 16.23 5.45
CA SER A 36 14.59 17.43 4.74
C SER A 36 14.71 17.26 3.22
N ALA A 37 14.59 16.04 2.71
CA ALA A 37 14.66 15.72 1.29
C ALA A 37 13.29 15.32 0.70
N ASP A 38 12.22 15.39 1.49
CA ASP A 38 10.84 15.06 1.09
C ASP A 38 10.73 13.76 0.30
N ARG A 39 11.45 12.71 0.74
CA ARG A 39 11.58 11.47 -0.03
C ARG A 39 10.24 10.77 -0.23
N THR A 40 10.09 10.16 -1.40
CA THR A 40 9.02 9.23 -1.73
C THR A 40 9.49 7.80 -1.49
N THR A 41 8.72 7.01 -0.75
CA THR A 41 8.92 5.55 -0.66
C THR A 41 8.33 4.89 -1.90
N ARG A 42 9.11 4.13 -2.66
CA ARG A 42 8.63 3.35 -3.82
C ARG A 42 8.67 1.86 -3.49
N VAL A 43 7.50 1.23 -3.42
CA VAL A 43 7.36 -0.20 -3.20
C VAL A 43 6.85 -0.85 -4.46
N ASN A 44 7.60 -1.79 -5.01
CA ASN A 44 7.30 -2.49 -6.24
C ASN A 44 7.21 -3.99 -5.97
N PHE A 45 6.09 -4.59 -6.37
CA PHE A 45 5.92 -6.04 -6.41
C PHE A 45 5.71 -6.48 -7.85
N ASN A 46 6.52 -7.43 -8.30
CA ASN A 46 6.38 -8.08 -9.60
C ASN A 46 6.12 -9.57 -9.38
N ALA A 47 4.91 -10.03 -9.66
CA ALA A 47 4.49 -11.40 -9.37
C ALA A 47 3.71 -12.03 -10.52
N LYS A 48 3.43 -13.33 -10.40
CA LYS A 48 2.52 -14.02 -11.33
C LYS A 48 1.07 -13.55 -11.11
N ASN A 49 0.62 -13.67 -9.86
CA ASN A 49 -0.66 -13.16 -9.38
C ASN A 49 -0.43 -12.35 -8.10
N ILE A 50 -1.28 -11.36 -7.86
CA ILE A 50 -1.32 -10.62 -6.59
C ILE A 50 -2.72 -10.72 -6.01
N SER A 51 -2.84 -11.29 -4.82
CA SER A 51 -4.09 -11.34 -4.05
C SER A 51 -3.99 -10.42 -2.84
N ILE A 52 -4.98 -9.55 -2.68
CA ILE A 52 -5.14 -8.68 -1.52
C ILE A 52 -6.24 -9.28 -0.65
N ASP A 53 -5.85 -9.94 0.42
CA ASP A 53 -6.76 -10.77 1.21
C ASP A 53 -7.36 -10.02 2.42
N ASN A 54 -6.74 -8.90 2.82
CA ASN A 54 -7.08 -8.10 3.99
C ASN A 54 -6.83 -6.61 3.69
N PHE A 55 -6.54 -5.78 4.70
CA PHE A 55 -6.28 -4.36 4.48
C PHE A 55 -4.88 -4.09 3.91
N VAL A 56 -4.79 -3.09 3.03
CA VAL A 56 -3.55 -2.46 2.56
C VAL A 56 -3.71 -0.95 2.72
N GLU A 57 -2.87 -0.35 3.55
CA GLU A 57 -2.84 1.10 3.72
C GLU A 57 -1.60 1.72 3.07
N ILE A 58 -1.80 2.75 2.25
CA ILE A 58 -0.72 3.43 1.53
C ILE A 58 -0.60 4.86 2.06
N ASN A 59 0.59 5.20 2.53
CA ASN A 59 0.95 6.44 3.19
C ASN A 59 0.14 6.73 4.46
N ASN A 60 -0.14 5.70 5.24
CA ASN A 60 -0.92 5.82 6.48
C ASN A 60 -0.20 6.67 7.55
N ARG A 61 -0.94 7.10 8.57
CA ARG A 61 -0.32 7.73 9.74
C ARG A 61 0.40 6.67 10.58
N VAL A 62 1.68 6.89 10.86
CA VAL A 62 2.40 6.09 11.86
C VAL A 62 2.16 6.65 13.26
N GLY A 63 1.68 5.80 14.17
CA GLY A 63 1.43 6.14 15.58
C GLY A 63 0.31 7.17 15.79
N SER A 64 0.42 7.98 16.85
CA SER A 64 -0.57 9.01 17.20
C SER A 64 -0.52 10.26 16.30
N GLY A 65 0.52 10.39 15.47
CA GLY A 65 0.75 11.58 14.64
C GLY A 65 1.51 12.72 15.33
N ALA A 66 1.95 12.54 16.58
CA ALA A 66 2.79 13.50 17.32
C ALA A 66 4.28 13.50 16.88
N GLY A 67 4.67 12.61 15.96
CA GLY A 67 6.02 12.50 15.41
C GLY A 67 6.15 13.03 13.98
N ARG A 68 7.12 12.49 13.23
CA ARG A 68 7.34 12.83 11.82
C ARG A 68 6.08 12.54 11.00
N LYS A 69 5.64 13.54 10.22
CA LYS A 69 4.51 13.39 9.31
C LYS A 69 4.87 12.44 8.17
N ALA A 70 3.86 11.87 7.52
CA ALA A 70 4.10 11.13 6.30
C ALA A 70 4.53 12.08 5.17
N SER A 71 5.33 11.58 4.22
CA SER A 71 5.67 12.31 2.99
C SER A 71 4.80 11.79 1.85
N SER A 72 5.37 11.10 0.87
CA SER A 72 4.65 10.45 -0.23
C SER A 72 5.05 8.98 -0.37
N THR A 73 4.14 8.14 -0.84
CA THR A 73 4.40 6.71 -1.07
C THR A 73 3.76 6.26 -2.38
N VAL A 74 4.55 5.56 -3.20
CA VAL A 74 4.09 4.92 -4.43
C VAL A 74 4.16 3.41 -4.24
N LEU A 75 3.01 2.73 -4.31
CA LEU A 75 2.92 1.28 -4.37
C LEU A 75 2.62 0.85 -5.80
N THR A 76 3.48 0.03 -6.39
CA THR A 76 3.28 -0.55 -7.72
C THR A 76 3.07 -2.05 -7.59
N LEU A 77 1.91 -2.53 -8.04
CA LEU A 77 1.57 -3.93 -8.13
C LEU A 77 1.59 -4.35 -9.61
N GLN A 78 2.57 -5.17 -9.98
CA GLN A 78 2.69 -5.73 -11.32
C GLN A 78 2.40 -7.22 -11.27
N ALA A 79 1.39 -7.67 -12.01
CA ALA A 79 1.02 -9.07 -12.08
C ALA A 79 0.82 -9.51 -13.53
N SER A 80 1.45 -10.61 -13.93
CA SER A 80 1.33 -11.12 -15.30
C SER A 80 -0.02 -11.78 -15.60
N GLU A 81 -0.68 -12.36 -14.59
CA GLU A 81 -1.99 -13.01 -14.74
C GLU A 81 -3.15 -12.21 -14.15
N GLY A 82 -2.99 -11.64 -12.96
CA GLY A 82 -4.08 -10.87 -12.36
C GLY A 82 -3.79 -10.26 -11.00
N ILE A 83 -4.52 -9.20 -10.69
CA ILE A 83 -4.60 -8.58 -9.37
C ILE A 83 -6.03 -8.73 -8.87
N THR A 84 -6.22 -9.39 -7.74
CA THR A 84 -7.54 -9.60 -7.14
C THR A 84 -7.57 -9.19 -5.68
N SER A 85 -8.76 -8.89 -5.16
CA SER A 85 -8.95 -8.72 -3.72
C SER A 85 -10.08 -9.61 -3.18
N SER A 86 -10.01 -9.94 -1.89
CA SER A 86 -11.15 -10.50 -1.16
C SER A 86 -12.25 -9.44 -1.00
N LYS A 87 -13.47 -9.88 -0.66
CA LYS A 87 -14.60 -8.97 -0.39
C LYS A 87 -14.40 -8.12 0.88
N ASN A 88 -13.62 -8.64 1.83
CA ASN A 88 -13.34 -7.96 3.09
C ASN A 88 -12.03 -7.18 3.05
N ALA A 89 -11.33 -7.20 1.90
CA ALA A 89 -10.13 -6.41 1.72
C ALA A 89 -10.50 -4.92 1.74
N GLU A 90 -9.61 -4.12 2.31
CA GLU A 90 -9.74 -2.67 2.30
C GLU A 90 -8.44 -2.05 1.81
N ILE A 91 -8.50 -1.29 0.72
CA ILE A 91 -7.36 -0.56 0.20
C ILE A 91 -7.59 0.91 0.51
N SER A 92 -6.78 1.46 1.41
CA SER A 92 -6.88 2.86 1.85
C SER A 92 -5.69 3.67 1.36
N LEU A 93 -5.95 4.67 0.52
CA LEU A 93 -4.99 5.66 0.05
C LEU A 93 -5.18 6.94 0.85
N TYR A 94 -4.14 7.33 1.58
CA TYR A 94 -4.07 8.59 2.32
C TYR A 94 -3.43 9.69 1.46
N ASP A 95 -3.37 10.91 1.98
CA ASP A 95 -2.66 12.00 1.31
C ASP A 95 -1.23 11.59 0.91
N GLY A 96 -0.76 12.02 -0.26
CA GLY A 96 0.55 11.65 -0.81
C GLY A 96 0.71 10.19 -1.28
N ALA A 97 -0.36 9.39 -1.30
CA ALA A 97 -0.34 8.01 -1.79
C ALA A 97 -0.56 7.91 -3.31
N THR A 98 0.11 6.96 -3.95
CA THR A 98 -0.19 6.52 -5.32
C THR A 98 -0.20 5.00 -5.39
N LEU A 99 -1.19 4.44 -6.07
CA LEU A 99 -1.29 3.00 -6.35
C LEU A 99 -1.26 2.77 -7.87
N ASN A 100 -0.18 2.17 -8.35
CA ASN A 100 -0.03 1.75 -9.74
C ASN A 100 -0.39 0.27 -9.87
N LEU A 101 -1.30 -0.06 -10.78
CA LEU A 101 -1.73 -1.43 -11.06
C LEU A 101 -1.37 -1.78 -12.51
N ALA A 102 -0.46 -2.72 -12.70
CA ALA A 102 -0.03 -3.19 -14.02
C ALA A 102 -0.35 -4.68 -14.16
N SER A 103 -1.52 -4.98 -14.73
CA SER A 103 -1.95 -6.34 -15.04
C SER A 103 -3.01 -6.32 -16.12
N SER A 104 -3.18 -7.44 -16.82
CA SER A 104 -4.24 -7.63 -17.82
C SER A 104 -5.63 -7.71 -17.20
N SER A 105 -5.73 -8.06 -15.91
CA SER A 105 -7.00 -8.14 -15.19
C SER A 105 -6.84 -7.66 -13.75
N VAL A 106 -7.62 -6.64 -13.38
CA VAL A 106 -7.71 -6.12 -12.01
C VAL A 106 -9.15 -6.25 -11.51
N LYS A 107 -9.36 -6.94 -10.38
CA LYS A 107 -10.67 -7.13 -9.75
C LYS A 107 -10.59 -6.87 -8.25
N LEU A 108 -10.87 -5.64 -7.85
CA LEU A 108 -10.93 -5.23 -6.45
C LEU A 108 -12.37 -5.39 -5.96
N ASN A 109 -12.63 -6.48 -5.23
CA ASN A 109 -13.96 -6.84 -4.73
C ASN A 109 -14.29 -6.23 -3.36
N GLY A 110 -13.28 -5.71 -2.67
CA GLY A 110 -13.40 -5.05 -1.38
C GLY A 110 -13.49 -3.53 -1.52
N ASN A 111 -13.42 -2.83 -0.39
CA ASN A 111 -13.52 -1.37 -0.40
C ASN A 111 -12.21 -0.73 -0.87
N VAL A 112 -12.32 0.30 -1.71
CA VAL A 112 -11.22 1.18 -2.09
C VAL A 112 -11.54 2.59 -1.61
N TRP A 113 -10.77 3.09 -0.64
CA TRP A 113 -10.91 4.42 -0.07
C TRP A 113 -9.80 5.32 -0.60
N MET A 114 -10.16 6.35 -1.36
CA MET A 114 -9.21 7.34 -1.88
C MET A 114 -9.41 8.67 -1.15
N GLY A 115 -8.37 9.13 -0.43
CA GLY A 115 -8.43 10.36 0.35
C GLY A 115 -9.00 10.17 1.75
N ARG A 116 -8.52 9.16 2.48
CA ARG A 116 -8.93 8.93 3.88
C ARG A 116 -8.29 9.97 4.81
N LEU A 117 -9.03 10.40 5.83
CA LEU A 117 -8.53 11.32 6.85
C LEU A 117 -7.28 10.75 7.54
N GLN A 118 -6.13 11.37 7.28
CA GLN A 118 -4.83 10.87 7.74
C GLN A 118 -4.56 11.25 9.21
N TYR A 119 -4.93 12.47 9.60
CA TYR A 119 -4.78 13.00 10.94
C TYR A 119 -6.13 13.42 11.50
N VAL A 120 -6.35 13.10 12.78
CA VAL A 120 -7.57 13.50 13.48
C VAL A 120 -7.70 15.03 13.45
N GLY A 121 -8.84 15.54 12.97
CA GLY A 121 -9.15 16.96 12.95
C GLY A 121 -8.59 17.75 11.76
N ALA A 122 -7.87 17.13 10.83
CA ALA A 122 -7.30 17.80 9.65
C ALA A 122 -8.24 17.70 8.42
N TYR A 123 -9.31 18.50 8.41
CA TYR A 123 -10.34 18.50 7.35
C TYR A 123 -10.09 19.52 6.22
N LEU A 124 -8.97 20.23 6.25
CA LEU A 124 -8.66 21.41 5.43
C LEU A 124 -7.41 21.20 4.61
#